data_AF-A0A432SEJ0-F1
#
_entry.id   AF-A0A432SEJ0-F1
#
_cell.length_a   1.000
_cell.length_b   1.000
_cell.length_c   1.000
_cell.angle_alpha   90.00
_cell.angle_beta   90.00
_cell.angle_gamma   90.00
#
_symmetry.space_group_name_H-M   'P 1'
#
loop_
_entity.id
_entity.type
_entity.pdbx_description
1 polymer ?
#
loop_
_entity_poly.entity_id
_entity_poly.type
_entity_poly.pdbx_seq_one_letter_code
_entity_poly.pdbx_strand_id
1 'polypeptide(L)'
;MTSKALFLDRDGVINIDRGYLYKSEDVVFVPGIFELCRYYQQQGYLIMVVTNQSGIARGYYSEEDFAILSTWMQEQFRNEGVEITAIYHCP
;
A
#
# COMPACT_ATOMS: atom_id res chain seq x y z
N MET A 1 -2.77 -3.83 25.51
CA MET A 1 -1.68 -2.87 25.19
C MET A 1 -2.15 -2.00 24.05
N THR A 2 -1.78 -0.72 24.06
CA THR A 2 -1.98 0.19 22.93
C THR A 2 -0.79 0.08 21.97
N SER A 3 -1.06 -0.20 20.70
CA SER A 3 -0.05 -0.20 19.64
C SER A 3 -0.12 1.12 18.87
N LYS A 4 1.04 1.71 18.56
CA LYS A 4 1.11 2.86 17.65
C LYS A 4 0.95 2.36 16.21
N ALA A 5 0.36 3.18 15.35
CA ALA A 5 0.18 2.82 13.94
C ALA A 5 0.55 4.01 13.04
N LEU A 6 1.18 3.70 11.91
CA LEU A 6 1.42 4.61 10.80
C LEU A 6 0.39 4.26 9.71
N PHE A 7 -0.55 5.17 9.47
CA PHE A 7 -1.53 5.03 8.40
C PHE A 7 -1.02 5.77 7.16
N LEU A 8 -0.95 5.06 6.04
CA LEU A 8 -0.48 5.57 4.77
C LEU A 8 -1.60 5.46 3.73
N ASP A 9 -1.75 6.48 2.91
CA ASP A 9 -2.44 6.33 1.63
C ASP A 9 -1.57 5.52 0.66
N ARG A 10 -2.16 5.05 -0.43
CA ARG A 10 -1.49 4.25 -1.46
C ARG A 10 -0.98 5.11 -2.60
N ASP A 11 -1.91 5.68 -3.38
CA ASP A 11 -1.60 6.44 -4.59
C ASP A 11 -1.13 7.87 -4.23
N GLY A 12 0.07 8.24 -4.68
CA GLY A 12 0.74 9.50 -4.34
C GLY A 12 1.56 9.48 -3.05
N VAL A 13 1.47 8.42 -2.24
CA VAL A 13 2.22 8.25 -0.98
C VAL A 13 3.12 7.02 -1.00
N ILE A 14 2.57 5.83 -1.29
CA ILE A 14 3.37 4.60 -1.44
C ILE A 14 3.88 4.47 -2.87
N ASN A 15 2.98 4.58 -3.84
CA ASN A 15 3.33 4.59 -5.26
C ASN A 15 3.05 5.95 -5.87
N ILE A 16 3.72 6.24 -6.98
CA ILE A 16 3.38 7.40 -7.81
C ILE A 16 1.95 7.24 -8.32
N ASP A 17 1.14 8.29 -8.18
CA ASP A 17 -0.22 8.30 -8.71
C ASP A 17 -0.18 8.40 -10.24
N ARG A 18 -0.74 7.39 -10.91
CA ARG A 18 -0.91 7.32 -12.36
C ARG A 18 -2.39 7.28 -12.79
N GLY A 19 -3.31 7.39 -11.83
CA GLY A 19 -4.74 7.22 -12.02
C GLY A 19 -5.13 5.75 -12.24
N TYR A 20 -6.03 5.25 -11.38
CA TYR A 20 -6.62 3.89 -11.46
C TYR A 20 -5.58 2.78 -11.67
N LEU A 21 -4.48 2.82 -10.92
CA LEU A 21 -3.42 1.84 -11.01
C LEU A 21 -3.86 0.49 -10.39
N TYR A 22 -3.78 -0.59 -11.17
CA TYR A 22 -4.18 -1.95 -10.75
C TYR A 22 -3.21 -3.06 -11.21
N LYS A 23 -2.19 -2.74 -12.00
CA LYS A 23 -1.18 -3.70 -12.47
C LYS A 23 0.17 -3.44 -11.80
N SER A 24 0.83 -4.51 -11.37
CA SER A 24 2.12 -4.43 -10.69
C SER A 24 3.24 -3.89 -11.59
N GLU A 25 3.20 -4.18 -12.90
CA GLU A 25 4.20 -3.70 -13.86
C GLU A 25 4.23 -2.17 -13.99
N ASP A 26 3.12 -1.51 -13.67
CA ASP A 26 2.97 -0.05 -13.77
C ASP A 26 3.36 0.67 -12.46
N VAL A 27 3.61 -0.08 -11.38
CA VAL A 27 3.95 0.48 -10.08
C VAL A 27 5.34 1.08 -10.10
N VAL A 28 5.42 2.35 -9.69
CA VAL A 28 6.67 3.02 -9.32
C VAL A 28 6.52 3.48 -7.88
N PHE A 29 7.38 2.99 -6.99
CA PHE A 29 7.38 3.39 -5.58
C PHE A 29 7.87 4.83 -5.41
N VAL A 30 7.28 5.55 -4.46
CA VAL A 30 7.76 6.87 -4.05
C VAL A 30 9.17 6.72 -3.43
N PRO A 31 10.15 7.55 -3.83
CA PRO A 31 11.49 7.48 -3.25
C PRO A 31 11.47 7.63 -1.72
N GLY A 32 12.13 6.71 -1.02
CA GLY A 32 12.23 6.75 0.45
C GLY A 32 11.10 6.01 1.18
N ILE A 33 10.08 5.47 0.50
CA ILE A 33 8.93 4.85 1.17
C ILE A 33 9.34 3.63 2.02
N PHE A 34 10.25 2.80 1.51
CA PHE A 34 10.72 1.61 2.23
C PHE A 34 11.53 1.99 3.47
N GLU A 35 12.42 2.98 3.34
CA GLU A 35 13.21 3.52 4.46
C GLU A 35 12.31 4.12 5.54
N LEU A 36 11.29 4.88 5.14
CA LEU A 36 10.31 5.47 6.06
C LEU A 36 9.57 4.37 6.84
N CYS A 37 9.04 3.36 6.15
CA CYS A 37 8.31 2.29 6.81
C CYS A 37 9.22 1.44 7.71
N ARG A 38 10.45 1.13 7.28
CA ARG A 38 11.45 0.45 8.14
C ARG A 38 11.72 1.24 9.41
N TYR A 39 11.91 2.56 9.29
CA TYR A 39 12.16 3.44 10.43
C TYR A 39 11.02 3.36 11.46
N TYR A 40 9.77 3.51 11.04
CA TYR A 40 8.63 3.44 11.96
C TYR A 40 8.40 2.04 12.53
N GLN A 41 8.60 0.99 11.74
CA GLN A 41 8.52 -0.38 12.23
C GLN A 41 9.53 -0.66 13.35
N GLN A 42 10.78 -0.20 13.21
CA GLN A 42 11.80 -0.32 14.26
C GLN A 42 11.41 0.42 15.56
N GLN A 43 10.55 1.43 15.48
CA GLN A 43 10.00 2.15 16.63
C GLN A 43 8.72 1.52 17.20
N GLY A 44 8.37 0.31 16.73
CA GLY A 44 7.22 -0.48 17.18
C GLY A 44 5.87 -0.01 16.63
N TYR A 45 5.85 0.66 15.47
CA TYR A 45 4.60 1.02 14.79
C TYR A 45 4.09 -0.14 13.94
N LEU A 46 2.77 -0.32 13.92
CA LEU A 46 2.08 -1.08 12.89
C LEU A 46 2.02 -0.25 11.61
N ILE A 47 2.32 -0.83 10.46
CA ILE A 47 2.24 -0.16 9.16
C ILE A 47 0.90 -0.52 8.51
N MET A 48 0.05 0.47 8.30
CA MET A 48 -1.31 0.29 7.81
C MET A 48 -1.48 1.06 6.51
N VAL A 49 -2.11 0.45 5.50
CA VAL A 49 -2.50 1.15 4.27
C VAL A 49 -4.01 1.36 4.26
N VAL A 50 -4.45 2.58 3.96
CA VAL A 50 -5.86 2.94 3.85
C VAL A 50 -6.04 3.80 2.60
N THR A 51 -6.83 3.33 1.64
CA THR A 51 -6.90 3.99 0.32
C THR A 51 -8.30 3.97 -0.31
N ASN A 52 -8.63 5.01 -1.08
CA ASN A 52 -9.85 5.04 -1.89
C ASN A 52 -9.57 4.49 -3.29
N GLN A 53 -10.37 3.52 -3.74
CA GLN A 53 -10.16 2.76 -4.98
C GLN A 53 -11.39 2.83 -5.88
N SER A 54 -11.87 4.05 -6.14
CA SER A 54 -13.06 4.35 -6.95
C SER A 54 -13.05 3.77 -8.38
N GLY A 55 -11.90 3.32 -8.86
CA GLY A 55 -11.81 2.61 -10.14
C GLY A 55 -12.59 1.31 -10.16
N ILE A 56 -12.82 0.69 -8.98
CA ILE A 56 -13.65 -0.50 -8.81
C ILE A 56 -15.12 -0.15 -9.11
N ALA A 57 -15.71 0.83 -8.41
CA ALA A 57 -17.09 1.25 -8.67
C ALA A 57 -17.29 1.81 -10.10
N ARG A 58 -16.22 2.32 -10.73
CA ARG A 58 -16.23 2.83 -12.12
C ARG A 58 -16.02 1.74 -13.17
N GLY A 59 -15.73 0.50 -12.77
CA GLY A 59 -15.54 -0.64 -13.68
C GLY A 59 -14.22 -0.63 -14.44
N TYR A 60 -13.19 0.07 -13.96
CA TYR A 60 -11.86 0.09 -14.59
C TYR A 60 -11.02 -1.15 -14.24
N TYR A 61 -11.22 -1.70 -13.05
CA TYR A 61 -10.63 -2.95 -12.58
C TYR A 61 -11.54 -3.57 -11.50
N SER A 62 -11.33 -4.84 -11.19
CA SER A 62 -12.12 -5.60 -10.21
C SER A 62 -11.52 -5.54 -8.80
N GLU A 63 -12.30 -5.96 -7.79
CA GLU A 63 -11.74 -6.20 -6.45
C GLU A 63 -10.65 -7.28 -6.46
N GLU A 64 -10.74 -8.26 -7.37
CA GLU A 64 -9.72 -9.29 -7.55
C GLU A 64 -8.40 -8.68 -8.06
N ASP A 65 -8.46 -7.79 -9.05
CA ASP A 65 -7.28 -7.05 -9.53
C ASP A 65 -6.64 -6.23 -8.40
N PHE A 66 -7.46 -5.56 -7.58
CA PHE A 66 -6.99 -4.83 -6.40
C PHE A 66 -6.32 -5.77 -5.38
N ALA A 67 -6.90 -6.94 -5.12
CA ALA A 67 -6.35 -7.92 -4.18
C ALA A 67 -5.01 -8.51 -4.66
N ILE A 68 -4.89 -8.78 -5.96
CA ILE A 68 -3.64 -9.24 -6.59
C ILE A 68 -2.55 -8.18 -6.44
N LEU A 69 -2.85 -6.92 -6.80
CA LEU A 69 -1.90 -5.82 -6.65
C LEU A 69 -1.51 -5.60 -5.18
N SER A 70 -2.47 -5.68 -4.26
CA SER A 70 -2.24 -5.50 -2.83
C SER A 70 -1.33 -6.59 -2.27
N THR A 71 -1.54 -7.84 -2.66
CA THR A 71 -0.69 -8.98 -2.26
C THR A 71 0.74 -8.79 -2.78
N TRP A 72 0.87 -8.44 -4.07
CA TRP A 72 2.17 -8.15 -4.67
C TRP A 72 2.88 -6.99 -3.95
N MET A 73 2.15 -5.92 -3.59
CA MET A 73 2.71 -4.79 -2.85
C MET A 73 3.22 -5.23 -1.47
N GLN A 74 2.47 -6.05 -0.73
CA GLN A 74 2.92 -6.59 0.55
C GLN A 74 4.20 -7.41 0.39
N GLU A 75 4.34 -8.19 -0.68
CA GLU A 75 5.57 -8.93 -0.97
C GLU A 75 6.76 -8.00 -1.24
N GLN A 76 6.57 -6.90 -1.99
CA GLN A 76 7.64 -5.93 -2.22
C GLN A 76 8.12 -5.30 -0.91
N PHE A 77 7.21 -4.91 -0.02
CA PHE A 77 7.57 -4.40 1.31
C PHE A 77 8.27 -5.47 2.16
N ARG A 78 7.82 -6.72 2.09
CA ARG A 78 8.42 -7.84 2.83
C ARG A 78 9.87 -8.11 2.38
N ASN A 79 10.14 -8.02 1.08
CA ASN A 79 11.49 -8.14 0.52
C ASN A 79 12.42 -7.02 1.03
N GLU A 80 11.87 -5.85 1.35
CA GLU A 80 12.57 -4.73 1.97
C GLU A 80 12.61 -4.80 3.52
N GLY A 81 12.15 -5.91 4.11
CA GLY A 81 12.14 -6.11 5.57
C GLY A 81 11.05 -5.33 6.30
N VAL A 82 9.98 -4.92 5.61
CA VAL A 82 8.82 -4.22 6.18
C VAL A 82 7.58 -5.11 6.10
N GLU A 83 6.85 -5.20 7.21
CA GLU A 83 5.54 -5.86 7.27
C GLU A 83 4.41 -4.82 7.21
N ILE A 84 3.66 -4.81 6.11
CA ILE A 84 2.37 -4.12 6.07
C ILE A 84 1.36 -4.97 6.86
N THR A 85 0.93 -4.44 8.00
CA THR A 85 0.06 -5.13 8.95
C THR A 85 -1.35 -5.35 8.39
N ALA A 86 -1.91 -4.36 7.70
CA ALA A 86 -3.18 -4.51 6.99
C ALA A 86 -3.33 -3.46 5.88
N ILE A 87 -4.14 -3.80 4.89
CA ILE A 87 -4.57 -2.92 3.80
C ILE A 87 -6.10 -2.83 3.85
N TYR A 88 -6.62 -1.61 3.96
CA TYR A 88 -8.04 -1.32 3.88
C TYR A 88 -8.32 -0.44 2.66
N HIS A 89 -9.46 -0.66 2.01
CA HIS A 89 -9.87 0.14 0.88
C HIS A 89 -11.36 0.46 0.90
N CYS A 90 -11.73 1.55 0.23
CA CYS A 90 -13.11 1.89 -0.10
C CYS A 90 -13.27 1.92 -1.63
N PRO A 91 -14.09 1.03 -2.23
CA PRO A 91 -14.27 0.94 -3.68
C PRO A 91 -15.14 2.06 -4.28
#